data_AF-A0A955BL85-F1
#
_entry.id   AF-A0A955BL85-F1
#
_cell.length_a   1.000
_cell.length_b   1.000
_cell.length_c   1.000
_cell.angle_alpha   90.00
_cell.angle_beta   90.00
_cell.angle_gamma   90.00
#
_symmetry.space_group_name_H-M   'P 1'
#
loop_
_entity.id
_entity.type
_entity.pdbx_description
1 polymer ?
#
loop_
_entity_poly.entity_id
_entity_poly.type
_entity_poly.pdbx_seq_one_letter_code
_entity_poly.pdbx_strand_id
1 'polypeptide(L)'
;EDGHLSSALAHLGNVSWHLGKSVPLGTRPSLMADEKHVAATLESFEAHLKENNVDLSETKYSLGRALTIDPATERSTDDEANRLFTREYRRGFELPELAKA
;
A
#
# COMPACT_ATOMS: atom_id res chain seq x y z
N GLU A 1 -15.93 -10.74 -13.14
CA GLU A 1 -15.24 -10.96 -11.85
C GLU A 1 -13.75 -10.63 -11.88
N ASP A 2 -12.91 -11.25 -12.73
CA ASP A 2 -11.43 -11.03 -12.70
C ASP A 2 -10.97 -9.56 -12.89
N GLY A 3 -11.73 -8.77 -13.65
CA GLY A 3 -11.44 -7.34 -13.88
C GLY A 3 -11.54 -6.49 -12.61
N HIS A 4 -12.44 -6.84 -11.69
CA HIS A 4 -12.61 -6.12 -10.42
C HIS A 4 -11.40 -6.33 -9.51
N LEU A 5 -11.05 -7.61 -9.27
CA LEU A 5 -9.94 -7.97 -8.38
C LEU A 5 -8.59 -7.50 -8.93
N SER A 6 -8.36 -7.60 -10.24
CA SER A 6 -7.12 -7.09 -10.85
C SER A 6 -7.00 -5.56 -10.73
N SER A 7 -8.10 -4.83 -10.89
CA SER A 7 -8.13 -3.38 -10.70
C SER A 7 -7.90 -2.98 -9.24
N ALA A 8 -8.40 -3.78 -8.29
CA ALA A 8 -8.23 -3.54 -6.86
C ALA A 8 -6.75 -3.61 -6.41
N LEU A 9 -5.94 -4.50 -7.01
CA LEU A 9 -4.52 -4.67 -6.62
C LEU A 9 -3.71 -3.37 -6.72
N ALA A 10 -3.92 -2.58 -7.78
CA ALA A 10 -3.26 -1.29 -7.93
C ALA A 10 -3.64 -0.30 -6.82
N HIS A 11 -4.90 -0.33 -6.37
CA HIS A 11 -5.38 0.51 -5.28
C HIS A 11 -4.82 0.07 -3.93
N LEU A 12 -4.67 -1.22 -3.67
CA LEU A 12 -4.10 -1.74 -2.42
C LEU A 12 -2.65 -1.24 -2.20
N GLY A 13 -1.85 -1.16 -3.26
CA GLY A 13 -0.51 -0.56 -3.19
C GLY A 13 -0.54 0.90 -2.74
N ASN A 14 -1.47 1.70 -3.27
CA ASN A 14 -1.63 3.10 -2.87
C ASN A 14 -2.10 3.25 -1.42
N VAL A 15 -3.03 2.40 -0.96
CA VAL A 15 -3.47 2.37 0.44
C VAL A 15 -2.30 2.04 1.37
N SER A 16 -1.52 1.00 1.02
CA SER A 16 -0.32 0.60 1.76
C SER A 16 0.67 1.76 1.88
N TRP A 17 0.94 2.46 0.78
CA TRP A 17 1.84 3.61 0.77
C TRP A 17 1.30 4.79 1.58
N HIS A 18 0.00 5.12 1.45
CA HIS A 18 -0.63 6.23 2.16
C HIS A 18 -0.63 6.03 3.68
N LEU A 19 -0.82 4.79 4.14
CA LEU A 19 -0.78 4.41 5.56
C LEU A 19 0.63 4.05 6.05
N GLY A 20 1.62 4.16 5.18
CA GLY A 20 3.02 3.91 5.45
C GLY A 20 3.61 4.91 6.44
N LYS A 21 4.79 4.60 6.93
CA LYS A 21 5.52 5.44 7.89
C LYS A 21 6.91 5.74 7.36
N SER A 22 7.42 6.92 7.71
CA SER A 22 8.82 7.23 7.48
C SER A 22 9.70 6.34 8.35
N VAL A 23 10.70 5.72 7.74
CA VAL A 23 11.61 4.77 8.40
C VAL A 23 13.05 5.05 7.97
N PRO A 24 14.05 4.63 8.77
CA PRO A 24 15.45 4.69 8.36
C PRO A 24 15.71 3.84 7.10
N LEU A 25 16.70 4.25 6.30
CA LEU A 25 17.22 3.42 5.21
C LEU A 25 17.73 2.09 5.77
N GLY A 26 17.51 0.98 5.06
CA GLY A 26 17.81 -0.38 5.54
C GLY A 26 16.65 -1.05 6.29
N THR A 27 15.56 -0.32 6.55
CA THR A 27 14.36 -0.93 7.13
C THR A 27 13.68 -1.83 6.11
N ARG A 28 13.51 -3.11 6.45
CA ARG A 28 12.86 -4.10 5.58
C ARG A 28 11.35 -4.21 5.83
N PRO A 29 10.55 -4.54 4.80
CA PRO A 29 9.13 -4.82 4.98
C PRO A 29 8.90 -6.03 5.90
N SER A 30 7.81 -6.03 6.66
CA SER A 30 7.45 -7.19 7.49
C SER A 30 6.93 -8.37 6.68
N LEU A 31 6.47 -8.12 5.45
CA LEU A 31 5.99 -9.13 4.51
C LEU A 31 7.05 -9.35 3.43
N MET A 32 7.35 -10.62 3.15
CA MET A 32 8.17 -11.02 2.01
C MET A 32 9.55 -10.35 1.93
N ALA A 33 10.13 -9.92 3.06
CA ALA A 33 11.46 -9.31 3.08
C ALA A 33 12.56 -10.22 2.50
N ASP A 34 12.41 -11.53 2.67
CA ASP A 34 13.36 -12.53 2.19
C ASP A 34 12.99 -13.07 0.79
N GLU A 35 11.89 -12.58 0.20
CA GLU A 35 11.58 -12.90 -1.19
C GLU A 35 12.61 -12.22 -2.09
N LYS A 36 13.15 -12.99 -3.03
CA LYS A 36 14.32 -12.62 -3.84
C LYS A 36 14.12 -11.33 -4.61
N HIS A 37 12.96 -11.13 -5.23
CA HIS A 37 12.68 -9.93 -6.01
C HIS A 37 12.46 -8.72 -5.10
N VAL A 38 11.75 -8.88 -3.98
CA VAL A 38 11.56 -7.80 -2.99
C VAL A 38 12.90 -7.33 -2.44
N ALA A 39 13.77 -8.25 -2.01
CA ALA A 39 15.09 -7.93 -1.48
C ALA A 39 15.96 -7.20 -2.53
N ALA A 40 16.01 -7.72 -3.76
CA ALA A 40 16.79 -7.13 -4.84
C ALA A 40 16.30 -5.72 -5.22
N THR A 41 14.98 -5.52 -5.28
CA THR A 41 14.39 -4.19 -5.54
C THR A 41 14.73 -3.21 -4.41
N LEU A 42 14.66 -3.62 -3.16
CA LEU A 42 15.04 -2.76 -2.04
C LEU A 42 16.53 -2.39 -2.08
N GLU A 43 17.41 -3.37 -2.28
CA GLU A 43 18.86 -3.14 -2.35
C GLU A 43 19.24 -2.19 -3.49
N SER A 44 18.69 -2.41 -4.69
CA SER A 44 18.93 -1.52 -5.84
C SER A 44 18.40 -0.11 -5.62
N PHE A 45 17.24 0.04 -4.98
CA PHE A 45 16.67 1.34 -4.63
C PHE A 45 17.55 2.08 -3.62
N GLU A 46 18.01 1.40 -2.56
CA GLU A 46 18.89 2.01 -1.55
C GLU A 46 20.26 2.39 -2.12
N ALA A 47 20.83 1.56 -3.00
CA ALA A 47 22.06 1.88 -3.70
C ALA A 47 21.90 3.15 -4.54
N HIS A 48 20.80 3.26 -5.29
CA HIS A 48 20.52 4.43 -6.11
C HIS A 48 20.40 5.72 -5.28
N LEU A 49 19.75 5.68 -4.12
CA LEU A 49 19.65 6.84 -3.22
C LEU A 49 21.03 7.30 -2.71
N LYS A 50 21.91 6.34 -2.38
CA LYS A 50 23.28 6.63 -1.94
C LYS A 50 24.13 7.22 -3.06
N GLU A 51 24.08 6.64 -4.25
CA GLU A 51 24.82 7.11 -5.43
C GLU A 51 24.46 8.54 -5.81
N ASN A 52 23.22 8.94 -5.59
CA ASN A 52 22.73 10.29 -5.88
C ASN A 52 22.79 11.25 -4.69
N ASN A 53 23.42 10.85 -3.57
CA ASN A 53 23.58 11.67 -2.36
C ASN A 53 22.25 12.28 -1.86
N VAL A 54 21.16 11.50 -1.88
CA VAL A 54 19.85 11.97 -1.42
C VAL A 54 19.89 12.20 0.08
N ASP A 55 19.56 13.42 0.51
CA ASP A 55 19.40 13.74 1.93
C ASP A 55 18.07 13.18 2.46
N LEU A 56 18.15 12.17 3.32
CA LEU A 56 16.99 11.52 3.92
C LEU A 56 16.39 12.29 5.11
N SER A 57 17.07 13.33 5.59
CA SER A 57 16.51 14.27 6.56
C SER A 57 15.51 15.24 5.91
N GLU A 58 15.76 15.61 4.64
CA GLU A 58 14.87 16.43 3.83
C GLU A 58 13.86 15.58 3.06
N THR A 59 14.33 14.49 2.43
CA THR A 59 13.52 13.58 1.60
C THR A 59 13.26 12.28 2.33
N LYS A 60 12.12 12.23 3.04
CA LYS A 60 11.78 11.08 3.90
C LYS A 60 11.59 9.81 3.09
N TYR A 61 12.34 8.76 3.45
CA TYR A 61 12.06 7.40 3.01
C TYR A 61 10.86 6.83 3.80
N SER A 62 9.87 6.31 3.08
CA SER A 62 8.65 5.76 3.69
C SER A 62 8.41 4.34 3.23
N LEU A 63 8.06 3.49 4.18
CA LEU A 63 7.72 2.08 3.96
C LEU A 63 6.22 1.89 4.11
N GLY A 64 5.60 1.29 3.10
CA GLY A 64 4.18 1.01 3.07
C GLY A 64 3.75 0.05 4.19
N ARG A 65 2.52 0.20 4.67
CA ARG A 65 1.95 -0.69 5.68
C ARG A 65 1.62 -2.04 5.07
N ALA A 66 1.97 -3.12 5.77
CA ALA A 66 1.52 -4.46 5.43
C ALA A 66 -0.01 -4.56 5.58
N LEU A 67 -0.71 -4.95 4.52
CA LEU A 67 -2.16 -5.11 4.53
C LEU A 67 -2.51 -6.59 4.36
N THR A 68 -3.34 -7.10 5.26
CA THR A 68 -4.00 -8.41 5.10
C THR A 68 -5.40 -8.17 4.58
N ILE A 69 -5.75 -8.79 3.46
CA ILE A 69 -7.05 -8.66 2.80
C ILE A 69 -7.75 -10.01 2.82
N ASP A 70 -9.01 -10.02 3.26
CA ASP A 70 -9.91 -11.15 3.12
C ASP A 70 -10.57 -11.10 1.73
N PRO A 71 -10.29 -12.05 0.83
CA PRO A 71 -10.84 -12.05 -0.53
C PRO A 71 -12.35 -12.30 -0.56
N ALA A 72 -12.95 -12.88 0.50
CA ALA A 72 -14.39 -13.16 0.52
C ALA A 72 -15.22 -11.91 0.88
N THR A 73 -14.70 -11.08 1.79
CA THR A 73 -15.38 -9.85 2.23
C THR A 73 -14.84 -8.59 1.58
N GLU A 74 -13.76 -8.71 0.80
CA GLU A 74 -13.02 -7.62 0.15
C GLU A 74 -12.57 -6.52 1.13
N ARG A 75 -12.25 -6.93 2.36
CA ARG A 75 -11.89 -6.03 3.47
C ARG A 75 -10.53 -6.37 4.04
N SER A 76 -9.89 -5.35 4.60
CA SER A 76 -8.69 -5.55 5.40
C SER A 76 -9.03 -5.81 6.86
N THR A 77 -8.13 -6.48 7.57
CA THR A 77 -8.14 -6.52 9.04
C THR A 77 -7.78 -5.16 9.67
N ASP A 78 -7.31 -4.19 8.87
CA ASP A 78 -7.02 -2.81 9.28
C ASP A 78 -8.21 -1.88 8.95
N ASP A 79 -8.84 -1.34 9.99
CA ASP A 79 -9.97 -0.41 9.88
C ASP A 79 -9.60 0.91 9.20
N GLU A 80 -8.35 1.36 9.34
CA GLU A 80 -7.85 2.58 8.69
C GLU A 80 -7.71 2.35 7.18
N ALA A 81 -7.26 1.18 6.76
CA ALA A 81 -7.21 0.78 5.35
C ALA A 81 -8.61 0.68 4.73
N ASN A 82 -9.56 0.08 5.45
CA ASN A 82 -10.95 -0.04 5.00
C ASN A 82 -11.61 1.31 4.70
N ARG A 83 -11.24 2.37 5.45
CA ARG A 83 -11.74 3.74 5.20
C ARG A 83 -11.23 4.34 3.89
N LEU A 84 -10.12 3.84 3.35
CA LEU A 84 -9.53 4.30 2.10
C LEU A 84 -10.00 3.51 0.87
N PHE A 85 -10.70 2.37 1.07
CA PHE A 85 -11.26 1.58 -0.04
C PHE A 85 -12.45 2.27 -0.71
N THR A 86 -13.10 3.18 0.00
CA THR A 86 -14.15 4.04 -0.53
C THR A 86 -13.90 5.47 -0.09
N ARG A 87 -14.69 6.40 -0.62
CA ARG A 87 -14.66 7.81 -0.23
C ARG A 87 -16.05 8.22 0.20
N GLU A 88 -16.14 9.26 1.02
CA GLU A 88 -17.43 9.90 1.27
C GLU A 88 -17.94 10.49 -0.05
N TYR A 89 -19.05 9.93 -0.54
CA TYR A 89 -19.70 10.44 -1.74
C TYR A 89 -20.28 11.82 -1.48
N ARG A 90 -20.24 12.67 -2.51
CA ARG A 90 -20.94 13.96 -2.47
C ARG A 90 -22.45 13.70 -2.42
N ARG A 91 -23.15 14.49 -1.61
CA ARG A 91 -24.62 14.47 -1.52
C ARG A 91 -25.28 14.52 -2.91
N GLY A 92 -26.15 13.55 -3.20
CA GLY A 92 -26.86 13.41 -4.48
C GLY A 92 -26.10 12.62 -5.56
N PHE A 93 -24.91 12.11 -5.25
CA PHE A 93 -24.09 11.26 -6.12
C PHE A 93 -23.62 9.99 -5.39
N GLU A 94 -24.38 9.55 -4.40
CA GLU A 94 -24.12 8.32 -3.65
C GLU A 94 -24.26 7.11 -4.56
N LEU A 95 -23.31 6.18 -4.48
CA LEU A 95 -23.46 4.88 -5.13
C LEU A 95 -24.61 4.13 -4.43
N PRO A 96 -25.51 3.44 -5.15
CA PRO A 96 -26.48 2.56 -4.52
C PRO A 96 -25.75 1.53 -3.65
N GLU A 97 -26.24 1.30 -2.44
CA GLU A 97 -25.71 0.19 -1.64
C GLU A 97 -26.01 -1.11 -2.40
N LEU A 98 -24.95 -1.77 -2.86
CA LEU A 98 -25.07 -3.13 -3.38
C LEU A 98 -25.54 -3.99 -2.21
N ALA A 99 -26.80 -4.43 -2.25
CA ALA A 99 -27.30 -5.44 -1.33
C ALA A 99 -26.35 -6.63 -1.40
N LYS A 100 -25.64 -6.90 -0.30
CA LYS A 100 -24.73 -8.04 -0.20
C LYS A 100 -25.50 -9.32 -0.58
N ALA A 101 -24.98 -10.05 -1.57
CA ALA A 101 -25.41 -11.41 -1.86
C ALA A 101 -25.00 -12.35 -0.70
#